data_AF-A0A6C0BKI0-F1
#
_entry.id   AF-A0A6C0BKI0-F1
#
_cell.length_a   1.000
_cell.length_b   1.000
_cell.length_c   1.000
_cell.angle_alpha   90.00
_cell.angle_beta   90.00
_cell.angle_gamma   90.00
#
_symmetry.space_group_name_H-M   'P 1'
#
loop_
_entity.id
_entity.type
_entity.pdbx_description
1 polymer ?
#
loop_
_entity_poly.entity_id
_entity_poly.type
_entity_poly.pdbx_seq_one_letter_code
_entity_poly.pdbx_strand_id
1 'polypeptide(L)'
;MDFPFTRKTRYNVSNNFWFLPTDLYQTLQEQESDANTLRRSPIVAYLDEISRKDKFKYIVIASVVMLLIYRLNLSWTLWIGIPVGLMTVYYLNERSKLQLNRETDQIWAILKSPLLKKTKYFITDPQLVLWVEHVSEFKKTNTLEFNKLIANLDRFLKLSYQVKHGVDRCKENLDLIKDIKVESLNQFHSLIYTLRPEKNAADMRVKYAHYLEELAYMLNDRHNELIKLCKLHYSINPVNIDSHLSITGMDEPTPLDPKHEDHRNFYI
;
A
#
# COMPACT_ATOMS: atom_id res chain seq x y z
N MET A 1 35.76 -5.26 0.52
CA MET A 1 35.15 -5.39 -0.83
C MET A 1 33.91 -4.54 -0.80
N ASP A 2 34.01 -3.33 -1.36
CA ASP A 2 32.94 -2.34 -1.35
C ASP A 2 31.96 -2.64 -2.48
N PHE A 3 30.69 -2.81 -2.14
CA PHE A 3 29.61 -2.89 -3.12
C PHE A 3 28.94 -1.52 -3.24
N PRO A 4 29.03 -0.84 -4.39
CA PRO A 4 28.12 0.24 -4.72
C PRO A 4 26.83 -0.35 -5.32
N PHE A 5 25.76 0.47 -5.34
CA PHE A 5 24.41 0.19 -5.89
C PHE A 5 23.35 -0.34 -4.91
N THR A 6 23.00 0.48 -3.91
CA THR A 6 21.59 0.57 -3.49
C THR A 6 20.90 1.60 -4.40
N ARG A 7 20.17 1.13 -5.40
CA ARG A 7 19.24 1.99 -6.16
C ARG A 7 18.04 2.25 -5.25
N LYS A 8 18.13 3.28 -4.41
CA LYS A 8 16.99 3.79 -3.63
C LYS A 8 15.92 4.28 -4.61
N THR A 9 14.97 3.43 -4.97
CA THR A 9 13.67 3.88 -5.45
C THR A 9 12.99 4.54 -4.25
N ARG A 10 13.09 5.88 -4.18
CA ARG A 10 12.25 6.64 -3.27
C ARG A 10 10.82 6.51 -3.78
N TYR A 11 10.10 5.51 -3.29
CA TYR A 11 8.64 5.61 -3.28
C TYR A 11 8.30 6.80 -2.39
N ASN A 12 7.68 7.82 -2.99
CA ASN A 12 7.17 8.95 -2.25
C ASN A 12 5.87 8.50 -1.57
N VAL A 13 5.98 7.90 -0.38
CA VAL A 13 4.86 7.31 0.38
C VAL A 13 3.96 8.39 1.02
N SER A 14 4.23 9.68 0.79
CA SER A 14 3.53 10.77 1.50
C SER A 14 2.11 11.08 1.02
N ASN A 15 1.57 10.37 0.01
CA ASN A 15 0.24 10.67 -0.54
C ASN A 15 -0.73 9.48 -0.69
N ASN A 16 -0.43 8.29 -0.14
CA ASN A 16 -1.24 7.09 -0.38
C ASN A 16 -2.25 6.77 0.73
N PHE A 17 -2.96 7.78 1.25
CA PHE A 17 -3.97 7.56 2.30
C PHE A 17 -5.36 7.11 1.76
N TRP A 18 -5.53 6.95 0.44
CA TRP A 18 -6.86 6.71 -0.16
C TRP A 18 -6.94 5.67 -1.30
N PHE A 19 -5.96 4.79 -1.51
CA PHE A 19 -6.07 3.76 -2.55
C PHE A 19 -6.88 2.52 -2.09
N LEU A 20 -8.18 2.71 -1.93
CA LEU A 20 -9.15 1.81 -2.54
C LEU A 20 -9.73 2.61 -3.70
N PRO A 21 -9.56 2.22 -4.98
CA PRO A 21 -10.20 2.96 -6.06
C PRO A 21 -11.71 2.89 -5.83
N THR A 22 -12.31 4.03 -5.48
CA THR A 22 -13.75 4.29 -5.60
C THR A 22 -14.26 3.96 -7.01
N ASP A 23 -13.33 3.94 -7.96
CA ASP A 23 -13.45 3.60 -9.36
C ASP A 23 -13.90 2.15 -9.60
N LEU A 24 -13.82 1.24 -8.61
CA LEU A 24 -14.21 -0.16 -8.80
C LEU A 24 -15.74 -0.38 -8.81
N TYR A 25 -16.50 0.53 -8.20
CA TYR A 25 -17.96 0.58 -8.34
C TYR A 25 -18.39 1.48 -9.50
N GLN A 26 -17.62 2.55 -9.79
CA GLN A 26 -17.89 3.44 -10.92
C GLN A 26 -17.67 2.78 -12.27
N THR A 27 -16.61 1.98 -12.46
CA THR A 27 -16.33 1.28 -13.74
C THR A 27 -17.44 0.31 -14.16
N LEU A 28 -18.16 -0.30 -13.21
CA LEU A 28 -19.33 -1.14 -13.50
C LEU A 28 -20.57 -0.33 -13.90
N GLN A 29 -20.74 0.89 -13.40
CA GLN A 29 -21.81 1.81 -13.82
C GLN A 29 -21.47 2.58 -15.11
N GLU A 30 -20.18 2.86 -15.35
CA GLU A 30 -19.69 3.53 -16.57
C GLU A 30 -19.84 2.64 -17.80
N GLN A 31 -19.58 1.33 -17.67
CA GLN A 31 -19.80 0.36 -18.75
C GLN A 31 -21.27 0.24 -19.20
N GLU A 32 -22.23 0.55 -18.33
CA GLU A 32 -23.66 0.55 -18.68
C GLU A 32 -24.09 1.89 -19.30
N SER A 33 -23.36 2.99 -19.00
CA SER A 33 -23.60 4.31 -19.60
C SER A 33 -22.95 4.49 -20.99
N ASP A 34 -21.87 3.76 -21.26
CA ASP A 34 -21.09 3.84 -22.52
C ASP A 34 -21.79 3.23 -23.75
N ALA A 35 -22.87 2.48 -23.55
CA ALA A 35 -23.67 1.96 -24.65
C ALA A 35 -24.46 3.05 -25.40
N ASN A 36 -24.67 4.23 -24.79
CA ASN A 36 -25.46 5.33 -25.37
C ASN A 36 -24.63 6.51 -25.92
N THR A 37 -23.32 6.58 -25.62
CA THR A 37 -22.41 7.68 -26.03
C THR A 37 -21.64 7.42 -27.32
N LEU A 38 -21.76 6.23 -27.91
CA LEU A 38 -21.04 5.75 -29.12
C LEU A 38 -21.32 6.52 -30.44
N ARG A 39 -21.99 7.67 -30.42
CA ARG A 39 -22.27 8.50 -31.62
C ARG A 39 -21.63 9.88 -31.63
N ARG A 40 -20.88 10.29 -30.60
CA ARG A 40 -20.16 11.57 -30.60
C ARG A 40 -18.66 11.30 -30.50
N SER A 41 -17.86 12.01 -31.30
CA SER A 41 -16.41 11.89 -31.20
C SER A 41 -15.96 12.32 -29.79
N PRO A 42 -14.99 11.60 -29.17
CA PRO A 42 -14.59 11.84 -27.78
C PRO A 42 -14.10 13.28 -27.53
N ILE A 43 -13.62 13.94 -28.58
CA ILE A 43 -13.19 15.34 -28.56
C ILE A 43 -14.38 16.30 -28.36
N VAL A 44 -15.53 16.00 -28.99
CA VAL A 44 -16.73 16.85 -28.91
C VAL A 44 -17.43 16.69 -27.56
N ALA A 45 -17.43 15.47 -27.00
CA ALA A 45 -17.95 15.23 -25.64
C ALA A 45 -17.16 16.00 -24.58
N TYR A 46 -15.82 15.95 -24.66
CA TYR A 46 -14.92 16.68 -23.77
C TYR A 46 -15.10 18.21 -23.86
N LEU A 47 -15.37 18.76 -25.05
CA LEU A 47 -15.58 20.20 -25.22
C LEU A 47 -16.91 20.68 -24.66
N ASP A 48 -17.94 19.83 -24.62
CA ASP A 48 -19.27 20.21 -24.13
C ASP A 48 -19.34 20.19 -22.59
N GLU A 49 -18.62 19.26 -21.96
CA GLU A 49 -18.59 19.02 -20.51
C GLU A 49 -17.86 20.13 -19.72
N ILE A 50 -17.03 20.94 -20.37
CA ILE A 50 -16.29 22.02 -19.70
C ILE A 50 -17.25 23.15 -19.29
N SER A 51 -17.26 23.48 -17.99
CA SER A 51 -18.02 24.59 -17.41
C SER A 51 -17.71 25.93 -18.11
N ARG A 52 -18.73 26.77 -18.32
CA ARG A 52 -18.60 28.08 -19.00
C ARG A 52 -17.51 28.98 -18.40
N LYS A 53 -17.26 28.86 -17.09
CA LYS A 53 -16.19 29.60 -16.40
C LYS A 53 -14.78 29.13 -16.81
N ASP A 54 -14.61 27.84 -17.09
CA ASP A 54 -13.32 27.29 -17.49
C ASP A 54 -13.07 27.48 -19.00
N LYS A 55 -14.13 27.43 -19.82
CA LYS A 55 -14.06 27.85 -21.25
C LYS A 55 -13.48 29.26 -21.40
N PHE A 56 -13.90 30.20 -20.57
CA PHE A 56 -13.37 31.57 -20.60
C PHE A 56 -11.87 31.62 -20.22
N LYS A 57 -11.44 30.87 -19.20
CA LYS A 57 -10.01 30.80 -18.82
C LYS A 57 -9.15 30.25 -19.96
N TYR A 58 -9.61 29.20 -20.64
CA TYR A 58 -8.88 28.63 -21.78
C TYR A 58 -8.80 29.61 -22.95
N ILE A 59 -9.85 30.38 -23.23
CA ILE A 59 -9.81 31.45 -24.24
C ILE A 59 -8.79 32.52 -23.86
N VAL A 60 -8.78 32.98 -22.61
CA VAL A 60 -7.82 33.99 -22.12
C VAL A 60 -6.38 33.47 -22.24
N ILE A 61 -6.12 32.23 -21.83
CA ILE A 61 -4.80 31.59 -21.97
C ILE A 61 -4.40 31.50 -23.45
N ALA A 62 -5.31 31.06 -24.33
CA ALA A 62 -5.05 30.99 -25.77
C ALA A 62 -4.76 32.37 -26.38
N SER A 63 -5.48 33.42 -25.97
CA SER A 63 -5.23 34.79 -26.42
C SER A 63 -3.88 35.32 -25.95
N VAL A 64 -3.46 35.05 -24.71
CA VAL A 64 -2.13 35.43 -24.19
C VAL A 64 -1.02 34.69 -24.95
N VAL A 65 -1.20 33.41 -25.21
CA VAL A 65 -0.24 32.59 -25.99
C VAL A 65 -0.14 33.11 -27.44
N MET A 66 -1.27 33.41 -28.09
CA MET A 66 -1.31 34.03 -29.42
C MET A 66 -0.57 35.37 -29.46
N LEU A 67 -0.80 36.23 -28.47
CA LEU A 67 -0.16 37.55 -28.38
C LEU A 67 1.36 37.42 -28.17
N LEU A 68 1.79 36.49 -27.32
CA LEU A 68 3.22 36.16 -27.15
C LEU A 68 3.83 35.64 -28.46
N ILE A 69 3.13 34.77 -29.18
CA ILE A 69 3.61 34.23 -30.46
C ILE A 69 3.81 35.34 -31.49
N TYR A 70 2.83 36.25 -31.60
CA TYR A 70 2.89 37.39 -32.51
C TYR A 70 4.04 38.34 -32.18
N ARG A 71 4.25 38.63 -30.88
CA ARG A 71 5.28 39.57 -30.43
C ARG A 71 6.71 39.01 -30.56
N LEU A 72 6.88 37.69 -30.45
CA LEU A 72 8.20 37.05 -30.40
C LEU A 72 8.78 36.69 -31.77
N ASN A 73 8.08 36.96 -32.89
CA ASN A 73 8.55 36.67 -34.25
C ASN A 73 9.11 35.24 -34.36
N LEU A 74 8.35 34.26 -33.84
CA LEU A 74 8.82 32.88 -33.74
C LEU A 74 9.20 32.34 -35.11
N SER A 75 10.45 31.90 -35.24
CA SER A 75 10.92 31.23 -36.44
C SER A 75 10.16 29.90 -36.66
N TRP A 76 10.07 29.47 -37.92
CA TRP A 76 9.39 28.23 -38.33
C TRP A 76 9.82 26.98 -37.55
N THR A 77 11.04 26.97 -37.00
CA THR A 77 11.56 25.87 -36.17
C THR A 77 10.74 25.65 -34.89
N LEU A 78 10.20 26.71 -34.28
CA LEU A 78 9.38 26.59 -33.07
C LEU A 78 7.99 26.02 -33.36
N TRP A 79 7.42 26.33 -34.53
CA TRP A 79 6.14 25.76 -34.97
C TRP A 79 6.22 24.24 -35.19
N ILE A 80 7.39 23.72 -35.58
CA ILE A 80 7.64 22.27 -35.66
C ILE A 80 8.00 21.69 -34.28
N GLY A 81 8.67 22.48 -33.42
CA GLY A 81 9.02 22.06 -32.07
C GLY A 81 7.80 21.77 -31.18
N ILE A 82 6.72 22.55 -31.31
CA ILE A 82 5.48 22.36 -30.54
C ILE A 82 4.84 20.98 -30.77
N PRO A 83 4.52 20.56 -32.02
CA PRO A 83 3.90 19.25 -32.26
C PRO A 83 4.84 18.10 -31.89
N VAL A 84 6.15 18.22 -32.14
CA VAL A 84 7.13 17.19 -31.74
C VAL A 84 7.20 17.07 -30.21
N GLY A 85 7.20 18.19 -29.48
CA GLY A 85 7.18 18.21 -28.02
C GLY A 85 5.90 17.59 -27.46
N LEU A 86 4.75 17.95 -28.04
CA LEU A 86 3.45 17.40 -27.64
C LEU A 86 3.36 15.89 -27.90
N MET A 87 3.88 15.43 -29.05
CA MET A 87 3.97 14.01 -29.39
C MET A 87 4.91 13.25 -28.44
N THR A 88 6.02 13.87 -28.03
CA THR A 88 6.97 13.28 -27.07
C THR A 88 6.35 13.14 -25.67
N VAL A 89 5.67 14.20 -25.19
CA VAL A 89 4.94 14.15 -23.90
C VAL A 89 3.83 13.12 -23.93
N TYR A 90 3.06 13.05 -25.02
CA TYR A 90 2.03 12.04 -25.22
C TYR A 90 2.62 10.62 -25.16
N TYR A 91 3.71 10.37 -25.89
CA TYR A 91 4.39 9.07 -25.90
C TYR A 91 4.91 8.67 -24.50
N LEU A 92 5.53 9.59 -23.77
CA LEU A 92 6.03 9.34 -22.42
C LEU A 92 4.88 9.04 -21.43
N ASN A 93 3.78 9.78 -21.54
CA ASN A 93 2.59 9.56 -20.73
C ASN A 93 1.94 8.20 -21.03
N GLU A 94 1.78 7.86 -22.31
CA GLU A 94 1.21 6.58 -22.72
C GLU A 94 2.08 5.41 -22.27
N ARG A 95 3.40 5.54 -22.40
CA ARG A 95 4.34 4.53 -21.87
C ARG A 95 4.20 4.36 -20.36
N SER A 96 4.07 5.46 -19.62
CA SER A 96 3.87 5.42 -18.16
C SER A 96 2.57 4.71 -17.79
N LYS A 97 1.46 5.03 -18.49
CA LYS A 97 0.17 4.36 -18.29
C LYS A 97 0.25 2.86 -18.58
N LEU A 98 0.89 2.48 -19.68
CA LEU A 98 1.07 1.07 -20.05
C LEU A 98 1.91 0.31 -19.01
N GLN A 99 2.91 0.94 -18.41
CA GLN A 99 3.70 0.34 -17.33
C GLN A 99 2.84 0.14 -16.07
N LEU A 100 2.09 1.18 -15.67
CA LEU A 100 1.21 1.12 -14.50
C LEU A 100 0.11 0.05 -14.65
N ASN A 101 -0.49 -0.07 -15.85
CA ASN A 101 -1.48 -1.08 -16.15
C ASN A 101 -0.89 -2.49 -16.05
N ARG A 102 0.31 -2.71 -16.59
CA ARG A 102 0.99 -4.03 -16.50
C ARG A 102 1.30 -4.43 -15.07
N GLU A 103 1.79 -3.51 -14.24
CA GLU A 103 2.07 -3.79 -12.83
C GLU A 103 0.79 -4.12 -12.06
N THR A 104 -0.29 -3.37 -12.33
CA THR A 104 -1.60 -3.62 -11.73
C THR A 104 -2.17 -4.98 -12.14
N ASP A 105 -2.08 -5.32 -13.43
CA ASP A 105 -2.53 -6.61 -13.98
C ASP A 105 -1.75 -7.78 -13.37
N GLN A 106 -0.44 -7.62 -13.14
CA GLN A 106 0.40 -8.61 -12.46
C GLN A 106 -0.07 -8.85 -11.03
N ILE A 107 -0.25 -7.78 -10.25
CA ILE A 107 -0.74 -7.87 -8.87
C ILE A 107 -2.10 -8.57 -8.82
N TRP A 108 -3.01 -8.23 -9.74
CA TRP A 108 -4.32 -8.89 -9.86
C TRP A 108 -4.22 -10.37 -10.20
N ALA A 109 -3.30 -10.75 -11.08
CA ALA A 109 -3.05 -12.15 -11.41
C ALA A 109 -2.58 -12.94 -10.18
N ILE A 110 -1.70 -12.34 -9.36
CA ILE A 110 -1.19 -12.95 -8.12
C ILE A 110 -2.30 -13.08 -7.07
N LEU A 111 -3.13 -12.04 -6.89
CA LEU A 111 -4.27 -12.08 -5.97
C LEU A 111 -5.28 -13.18 -6.35
N LYS A 112 -5.51 -13.40 -7.66
CA LYS A 112 -6.37 -14.48 -8.17
C LYS A 112 -5.73 -15.87 -8.09
N SER A 113 -4.43 -15.96 -7.81
CA SER A 113 -3.72 -17.24 -7.72
C SER A 113 -4.24 -18.10 -6.57
N PRO A 114 -4.07 -19.44 -6.63
CA PRO A 114 -4.45 -20.33 -5.53
C PRO A 114 -3.63 -20.10 -4.25
N LEU A 115 -2.60 -19.25 -4.28
CA LEU A 115 -1.84 -18.85 -3.09
C LEU A 115 -2.67 -17.92 -2.20
N LEU A 116 -3.36 -16.95 -2.80
CA LEU A 116 -4.05 -15.86 -2.08
C LEU A 116 -5.59 -15.92 -2.22
N LYS A 117 -6.14 -16.89 -2.94
CA LYS A 117 -7.60 -17.02 -3.13
C LYS A 117 -8.45 -16.98 -1.85
N LYS A 118 -7.87 -17.38 -0.71
CA LYS A 118 -8.57 -17.40 0.60
C LYS A 118 -8.43 -16.10 1.40
N THR A 119 -7.55 -15.19 0.99
CA THR A 119 -7.29 -13.93 1.71
C THR A 119 -8.19 -12.82 1.17
N LYS A 120 -8.65 -11.95 2.06
CA LYS A 120 -9.59 -10.87 1.70
C LYS A 120 -8.91 -9.50 1.73
N TYR A 121 -7.95 -9.31 2.63
CA TYR A 121 -7.38 -8.00 2.94
C TYR A 121 -6.06 -7.74 2.22
N PHE A 122 -5.46 -8.74 1.57
CA PHE A 122 -4.25 -8.55 0.76
C PHE A 122 -4.40 -7.53 -0.37
N ILE A 123 -5.62 -7.24 -0.82
CA ILE A 123 -5.89 -6.20 -1.83
C ILE A 123 -5.46 -4.81 -1.33
N THR A 124 -5.47 -4.57 -0.02
CA THR A 124 -5.07 -3.27 0.54
C THR A 124 -3.56 -3.03 0.50
N ASP A 125 -2.78 -4.05 0.13
CA ASP A 125 -1.33 -4.02 0.27
C ASP A 125 -0.58 -4.71 -0.87
N PRO A 126 -0.28 -3.98 -1.96
CA PRO A 126 0.40 -4.56 -3.12
C PRO A 126 1.85 -4.98 -2.82
N GLN A 127 2.53 -4.31 -1.88
CA GLN A 127 3.91 -4.67 -1.54
C GLN A 127 3.97 -6.04 -0.87
N LEU A 128 3.04 -6.31 0.06
CA LEU A 128 2.98 -7.60 0.73
C LEU A 128 2.57 -8.73 -0.23
N VAL A 129 1.72 -8.44 -1.22
CA VAL A 129 1.37 -9.39 -2.30
C VAL A 129 2.61 -9.80 -3.10
N LEU A 130 3.42 -8.83 -3.53
CA LEU A 130 4.67 -9.10 -4.28
C LEU A 130 5.67 -9.88 -3.41
N TRP A 131 5.80 -9.52 -2.13
CA TRP A 131 6.66 -10.26 -1.21
C TRP A 131 6.22 -11.72 -1.08
N VAL A 132 4.92 -11.98 -0.92
CA VAL A 132 4.38 -13.35 -0.86
C VAL A 132 4.69 -14.15 -2.13
N GLU A 133 4.62 -13.51 -3.29
CA GLU A 133 5.00 -14.14 -4.56
C GLU A 133 6.49 -14.51 -4.57
N HIS A 134 7.37 -13.59 -4.15
CA HIS A 134 8.81 -13.84 -4.09
C HIS A 134 9.17 -15.01 -3.16
N VAL A 135 8.44 -15.17 -2.04
CA VAL A 135 8.66 -16.26 -1.08
C VAL A 135 7.81 -17.51 -1.36
N SER A 136 7.04 -17.52 -2.45
CA SER A 136 6.10 -18.61 -2.78
C SER A 136 6.80 -19.96 -3.00
N GLU A 137 8.08 -19.95 -3.32
CA GLU A 137 8.90 -21.17 -3.45
C GLU A 137 8.94 -21.98 -2.14
N PHE A 138 8.88 -21.34 -0.97
CA PHE A 138 8.90 -22.01 0.34
C PHE A 138 7.62 -22.76 0.66
N LYS A 139 6.52 -22.45 -0.05
CA LYS A 139 5.29 -23.25 0.03
C LYS A 139 5.54 -24.71 -0.34
N LYS A 140 6.46 -24.98 -1.27
CA LYS A 140 6.79 -26.36 -1.70
C LYS A 140 7.44 -27.16 -0.58
N THR A 141 8.20 -26.51 0.29
CA THR A 141 8.91 -27.14 1.41
C THR A 141 7.96 -27.45 2.56
N ASN A 142 7.14 -26.48 2.97
CA ASN A 142 6.23 -26.64 4.09
C ASN A 142 4.95 -25.85 3.85
N THR A 143 3.98 -26.50 3.21
CA THR A 143 2.69 -25.93 2.84
C THR A 143 1.89 -25.48 4.07
N LEU A 144 1.98 -26.20 5.19
CA LEU A 144 1.21 -25.92 6.40
C LEU A 144 1.65 -24.61 7.04
N GLU A 145 2.95 -24.47 7.32
CA GLU A 145 3.49 -23.25 7.94
C GLU A 145 3.37 -22.05 7.00
N PHE A 146 3.50 -22.26 5.69
CA PHE A 146 3.29 -21.19 4.71
C PHE A 146 1.84 -20.71 4.72
N ASN A 147 0.86 -21.61 4.74
CA ASN A 147 -0.55 -21.21 4.81
C ASN A 147 -0.90 -20.50 6.13
N LYS A 148 -0.29 -20.90 7.26
CA LYS A 148 -0.45 -20.19 8.55
C LYS A 148 0.09 -18.77 8.48
N LEU A 149 1.28 -18.59 7.90
CA LEU A 149 1.88 -17.29 7.67
C LEU A 149 0.95 -16.39 6.85
N ILE A 150 0.43 -16.90 5.72
CA ILE A 150 -0.51 -16.14 4.87
C ILE A 150 -1.79 -15.76 5.65
N ALA A 151 -2.33 -16.66 6.46
CA ALA A 151 -3.50 -16.36 7.28
C ALA A 151 -3.22 -15.30 8.35
N ASN A 152 -2.04 -15.32 8.97
CA ASN A 152 -1.63 -14.33 9.96
C ASN A 152 -1.37 -12.95 9.33
N LEU A 153 -0.77 -12.92 8.13
CA LEU A 153 -0.63 -11.68 7.36
C LEU A 153 -2.00 -11.10 6.94
N ASP A 154 -2.96 -11.94 6.52
CA ASP A 154 -4.33 -11.47 6.22
C ASP A 154 -5.02 -10.93 7.47
N ARG A 155 -4.82 -11.57 8.64
CA ARG A 155 -5.34 -11.10 9.93
C ARG A 155 -4.70 -9.78 10.35
N PHE A 156 -3.40 -9.61 10.14
CA PHE A 156 -2.68 -8.35 10.35
C PHE A 156 -3.29 -7.23 9.50
N LEU A 157 -3.52 -7.49 8.21
CA LEU A 157 -4.12 -6.53 7.29
C LEU A 157 -5.58 -6.22 7.65
N LYS A 158 -6.35 -7.23 8.10
CA LYS A 158 -7.71 -7.04 8.60
C LYS A 158 -7.75 -6.06 9.78
N LEU A 159 -6.90 -6.26 10.79
CA LEU A 159 -6.85 -5.37 11.95
C LEU A 159 -6.35 -3.98 11.56
N SER A 160 -5.36 -3.91 10.67
CA SER A 160 -4.87 -2.64 10.12
C SER A 160 -6.00 -1.87 9.41
N TYR A 161 -6.78 -2.57 8.59
CA TYR A 161 -7.95 -2.01 7.90
C TYR A 161 -8.99 -1.49 8.90
N GLN A 162 -9.29 -2.29 9.94
CA GLN A 162 -10.22 -1.91 11.00
C GLN A 162 -9.76 -0.62 11.69
N VAL A 163 -8.51 -0.55 12.16
CA VAL A 163 -7.94 0.65 12.80
C VAL A 163 -8.00 1.87 11.88
N LYS A 164 -7.75 1.70 10.57
CA LYS A 164 -7.82 2.79 9.59
C LYS A 164 -9.25 3.29 9.34
N HIS A 165 -10.27 2.43 9.43
CA HIS A 165 -11.67 2.76 9.10
C HIS A 165 -12.58 2.97 10.31
N GLY A 166 -12.15 2.56 11.50
CA GLY A 166 -12.88 2.69 12.76
C GLY A 166 -11.91 2.61 13.93
N VAL A 167 -11.93 3.63 14.78
CA VAL A 167 -10.92 3.77 15.85
C VAL A 167 -11.37 3.16 17.18
N ASP A 168 -12.47 2.40 17.16
CA ASP A 168 -12.95 1.68 18.34
C ASP A 168 -11.89 0.67 18.81
N ARG A 169 -11.47 0.81 20.07
CA ARG A 169 -10.46 -0.06 20.71
C ARG A 169 -9.10 -0.04 20.01
N CYS A 170 -8.62 1.15 19.63
CA CYS A 170 -7.33 1.32 18.95
C CYS A 170 -6.16 0.70 19.72
N LYS A 171 -6.19 0.76 21.06
CA LYS A 171 -5.11 0.23 21.90
C LYS A 171 -5.07 -1.29 21.86
N GLU A 172 -6.20 -1.93 22.09
CA GLU A 172 -6.36 -3.39 22.07
C GLU A 172 -6.03 -3.95 20.69
N ASN A 173 -6.46 -3.27 19.62
CA ASN A 173 -6.13 -3.66 18.25
C ASN A 173 -4.63 -3.51 17.96
N LEU A 174 -3.96 -2.46 18.47
CA LEU A 174 -2.51 -2.31 18.33
C LEU A 174 -1.74 -3.41 19.05
N ASP A 175 -2.16 -3.80 20.25
CA ASP A 175 -1.53 -4.89 20.99
C ASP A 175 -1.66 -6.22 20.20
N LEU A 176 -2.86 -6.51 19.68
CA LEU A 176 -3.08 -7.69 18.83
C LEU A 176 -2.24 -7.66 17.53
N ILE A 177 -2.10 -6.48 16.90
CA ILE A 177 -1.29 -6.30 15.70
C ILE A 177 0.18 -6.58 16.00
N LYS A 178 0.68 -6.11 17.15
CA LYS A 178 2.05 -6.37 17.60
C LYS A 178 2.30 -7.87 17.77
N ASP A 179 1.36 -8.58 18.40
CA ASP A 179 1.48 -10.04 18.61
C ASP A 179 1.47 -10.80 17.28
N ILE A 180 0.52 -10.50 16.39
CA ILE A 180 0.43 -11.13 15.06
C ILE A 180 1.66 -10.84 14.21
N LYS A 181 2.24 -9.64 14.32
CA LYS A 181 3.51 -9.31 13.65
C LYS A 181 4.62 -10.24 14.12
N VAL A 182 4.81 -10.38 15.43
CA VAL A 182 5.83 -11.25 16.00
C VAL A 182 5.59 -12.70 15.60
N GLU A 183 4.34 -13.15 15.64
CA GLU A 183 3.94 -14.50 15.21
C GLU A 183 4.25 -14.74 13.73
N SER A 184 3.96 -13.78 12.85
CA SER A 184 4.24 -13.87 11.41
C SER A 184 5.75 -13.96 11.14
N LEU A 185 6.56 -13.15 11.82
CA LEU A 185 8.02 -13.20 11.71
C LEU A 185 8.58 -14.53 12.21
N ASN A 186 8.06 -15.02 13.34
CA ASN A 186 8.46 -16.32 13.88
C ASN A 186 8.06 -17.47 12.96
N GLN A 187 6.88 -17.43 12.35
CA GLN A 187 6.45 -18.45 11.38
C GLN A 187 7.31 -18.44 10.12
N PHE A 188 7.66 -17.26 9.60
CA PHE A 188 8.58 -17.16 8.48
C PHE A 188 9.98 -17.68 8.85
N HIS A 189 10.44 -17.36 10.06
CA HIS A 189 11.67 -17.93 10.60
C HIS A 189 11.58 -19.46 10.71
N SER A 190 10.51 -20.03 11.24
CA SER A 190 10.32 -21.49 11.32
C SER A 190 10.29 -22.17 9.95
N LEU A 191 9.66 -21.55 8.94
CA LEU A 191 9.71 -22.03 7.55
C LEU A 191 11.15 -22.20 7.07
N ILE A 192 12.02 -21.27 7.43
CA ILE A 192 13.44 -21.31 7.04
C ILE A 192 14.17 -22.47 7.70
N TYR A 193 13.95 -22.72 8.99
CA TYR A 193 14.64 -23.82 9.70
C TYR A 193 14.22 -25.21 9.24
N THR A 194 13.04 -25.33 8.61
CA THR A 194 12.56 -26.60 8.05
C THR A 194 13.22 -26.97 6.71
N LEU A 195 14.01 -26.07 6.12
CA LEU A 195 14.72 -26.34 4.87
C LEU A 195 15.90 -27.29 5.11
N ARG A 196 15.86 -28.45 4.45
CA ARG A 196 16.99 -29.38 4.47
C ARG A 196 18.23 -28.72 3.87
N PRO A 197 19.43 -29.04 4.38
CA PRO A 197 20.68 -28.59 3.80
C PRO A 197 20.94 -29.32 2.47
N GLU A 198 20.28 -28.92 1.40
CA GLU A 198 20.72 -29.28 0.05
C GLU A 198 21.99 -28.50 -0.32
N LYS A 199 22.66 -28.90 -1.42
CA LYS A 199 23.95 -28.35 -1.90
C LYS A 199 24.01 -26.81 -1.99
N ASN A 200 22.89 -26.10 -1.99
CA ASN A 200 22.79 -24.63 -2.07
C ASN A 200 22.29 -23.95 -0.77
N ALA A 201 22.36 -24.64 0.38
CA ALA A 201 21.80 -24.15 1.64
C ALA A 201 22.36 -22.80 2.11
N ALA A 202 23.62 -22.48 1.80
CA ALA A 202 24.25 -21.23 2.19
C ALA A 202 23.69 -20.02 1.42
N ASP A 203 23.51 -20.14 0.10
CA ASP A 203 22.96 -19.08 -0.74
C ASP A 203 21.48 -18.82 -0.43
N MET A 204 20.74 -19.91 -0.19
CA MET A 204 19.35 -19.84 0.24
C MET A 204 19.24 -19.11 1.59
N ARG A 205 20.12 -19.37 2.57
CA ARG A 205 20.20 -18.63 3.87
C ARG A 205 20.38 -17.12 3.73
N VAL A 206 21.20 -16.67 2.80
CA VAL A 206 21.37 -15.23 2.54
C VAL A 206 20.09 -14.65 1.95
N LYS A 207 19.49 -15.32 0.97
CA LYS A 207 18.21 -14.93 0.37
C LYS A 207 17.09 -14.88 1.43
N TYR A 208 17.09 -15.80 2.39
CA TYR A 208 16.12 -15.82 3.51
C TYR A 208 16.26 -14.65 4.46
N ALA A 209 17.49 -14.34 4.88
CA ALA A 209 17.74 -13.23 5.78
C ALA A 209 17.22 -11.93 5.17
N HIS A 210 17.44 -11.76 3.86
CA HIS A 210 16.91 -10.64 3.11
C HIS A 210 15.37 -10.58 3.13
N TYR A 211 14.67 -11.67 2.79
CA TYR A 211 13.20 -11.66 2.81
C TYR A 211 12.59 -11.50 4.20
N LEU A 212 13.25 -12.01 5.25
CA LEU A 212 12.82 -11.83 6.63
C LEU A 212 12.99 -10.36 7.06
N GLU A 213 14.10 -9.73 6.69
CA GLU A 213 14.34 -8.30 6.94
C GLU A 213 13.33 -7.43 6.19
N GLU A 214 13.05 -7.74 4.92
CA GLU A 214 12.01 -7.05 4.14
C GLU A 214 10.63 -7.17 4.80
N LEU A 215 10.23 -8.37 5.23
CA LEU A 215 8.97 -8.58 5.94
C LEU A 215 8.91 -7.77 7.24
N ALA A 216 9.99 -7.83 8.04
CA ALA A 216 10.08 -7.10 9.30
C ALA A 216 9.97 -5.59 9.06
N TYR A 217 10.63 -5.06 8.04
CA TYR A 217 10.53 -3.66 7.65
C TYR A 217 9.10 -3.29 7.27
N MET A 218 8.47 -4.04 6.37
CA MET A 218 7.10 -3.79 5.92
C MET A 218 6.08 -3.80 7.07
N LEU A 219 6.15 -4.79 7.96
CA LEU A 219 5.23 -4.89 9.10
C LEU A 219 5.49 -3.80 10.15
N ASN A 220 6.76 -3.45 10.39
CA ASN A 220 7.10 -2.36 11.33
C ASN A 220 6.66 -1.00 10.82
N ASP A 221 6.85 -0.72 9.53
CA ASP A 221 6.42 0.54 8.91
C ASP A 221 4.91 0.74 9.08
N ARG A 222 4.12 -0.28 8.74
CA ARG A 222 2.66 -0.28 8.91
C ARG A 222 2.24 -0.14 10.36
N HIS A 223 2.86 -0.92 11.26
CA HIS A 223 2.57 -0.82 12.69
C HIS A 223 2.83 0.60 13.22
N ASN A 224 3.93 1.24 12.79
CA ASN A 224 4.24 2.62 13.17
C ASN A 224 3.24 3.63 12.60
N GLU A 225 2.75 3.41 11.37
CA GLU A 225 1.65 4.20 10.79
C GLU A 225 0.39 4.13 11.65
N LEU A 226 -0.01 2.91 12.06
CA LEU A 226 -1.18 2.69 12.90
C LEU A 226 -1.01 3.32 14.29
N ILE A 227 0.18 3.25 14.89
CA ILE A 227 0.47 3.96 16.15
C ILE A 227 0.25 5.47 15.99
N LYS A 228 0.72 6.07 14.89
CA LYS A 228 0.51 7.50 14.62
C LYS A 228 -0.99 7.82 14.49
N LEU A 229 -1.76 6.99 13.80
CA LEU A 229 -3.20 7.16 13.66
C LEU A 229 -3.93 7.05 15.01
N CYS A 230 -3.62 6.05 15.82
CA CYS A 230 -4.19 5.92 17.16
C CYS A 230 -3.82 7.11 18.06
N LYS A 231 -2.55 7.55 18.04
CA LYS A 231 -2.12 8.73 18.81
C LYS A 231 -2.88 9.99 18.40
N LEU A 232 -3.05 10.21 17.10
CA LEU A 232 -3.83 11.33 16.58
C LEU A 232 -5.29 11.25 17.06
N HIS A 233 -5.91 10.07 16.97
CA HIS A 233 -7.28 9.91 17.43
C HIS A 233 -7.45 10.20 18.92
N TYR A 234 -6.59 9.67 19.78
CA TYR A 234 -6.64 9.93 21.22
C TYR A 234 -6.32 11.38 21.59
N SER A 235 -5.56 12.10 20.77
CA SER A 235 -5.34 13.53 20.96
C SER A 235 -6.58 14.37 20.68
N ILE A 236 -7.47 13.90 19.79
CA ILE A 236 -8.70 14.59 19.39
C ILE A 236 -9.87 14.17 20.30
N ASN A 237 -9.95 12.88 20.60
CA ASN A 237 -10.96 12.27 21.46
C ASN A 237 -10.25 11.60 22.65
N PRO A 238 -9.93 12.36 23.71
CA PRO A 238 -9.34 11.77 24.90
C PRO A 238 -10.32 10.74 25.46
N VAL A 239 -9.92 9.47 25.45
CA VAL A 239 -10.70 8.43 26.12
C VAL A 239 -10.65 8.74 27.60
N ASN A 240 -11.82 8.80 28.24
CA ASN A 240 -11.91 8.95 29.68
C ASN A 240 -11.47 7.62 30.31
N ILE A 241 -10.17 7.52 30.64
CA ILE A 241 -9.54 6.28 31.14
C ILE A 241 -10.14 5.86 32.50
N ASP A 242 -10.85 6.77 33.19
CA ASP A 242 -11.45 6.52 34.50
C ASP A 242 -12.69 5.60 34.46
N SER A 243 -13.32 5.34 33.30
CA SER A 243 -14.54 4.52 33.25
C SER A 243 -14.31 3.01 33.10
N HIS A 244 -13.05 2.56 32.99
CA HIS A 244 -12.72 1.12 32.89
C HIS A 244 -12.08 0.52 34.16
N LEU A 245 -11.85 1.31 35.21
CA LEU A 245 -11.54 0.80 36.56
C LEU A 245 -12.83 0.57 37.38
N SER A 246 -13.72 -0.28 36.88
CA SER A 246 -14.77 -0.89 37.73
C SER A 246 -14.88 -2.38 37.46
N ILE A 247 -13.76 -3.07 37.63
CA ILE A 247 -13.76 -4.50 38.01
C ILE A 247 -13.00 -4.61 39.34
N THR A 248 -13.43 -3.83 40.32
CA THR A 248 -13.32 -4.21 41.73
C THR A 248 -14.37 -5.28 41.98
N GLY A 249 -14.00 -6.54 41.75
CA GLY A 249 -14.92 -7.65 41.98
C GLY A 249 -14.59 -8.96 41.27
N MET A 250 -13.32 -9.32 41.15
CA MET A 250 -12.95 -10.73 41.03
C MET A 250 -11.82 -11.00 42.01
N ASP A 251 -12.18 -11.68 43.10
CA ASP A 251 -11.26 -12.39 43.98
C ASP A 251 -10.54 -13.45 43.14
N GLU A 252 -9.45 -13.09 42.47
CA GLU A 252 -8.48 -14.06 41.99
C GLU A 252 -7.38 -14.21 43.05
N PRO A 253 -7.04 -15.44 43.47
CA PRO A 253 -6.00 -15.66 44.47
C PRO A 253 -4.65 -15.23 43.90
N THR A 254 -4.04 -14.23 44.53
CA THR A 254 -2.68 -13.77 44.24
C THR A 254 -1.68 -14.92 44.27
N PRO A 255 -0.87 -15.15 43.21
CA PRO A 255 0.32 -15.96 43.35
C PRO A 255 1.33 -15.24 44.24
N LEU A 256 1.74 -15.90 45.32
CA LEU A 256 2.90 -15.52 46.12
C LEU A 256 4.17 -15.74 45.28
N ASP A 257 4.70 -14.68 44.68
CA ASP A 257 6.09 -14.67 44.23
C ASP A 257 6.80 -13.37 44.68
N PRO A 258 7.80 -13.44 45.59
CA PRO A 258 8.50 -12.28 46.16
C PRO A 258 9.59 -11.69 45.25
N LYS A 259 9.50 -11.84 43.93
CA LYS A 259 10.44 -11.22 42.98
C LYS A 259 9.75 -10.24 42.04
N HIS A 260 9.33 -9.13 42.63
CA HIS A 260 8.90 -7.93 41.93
C HIS A 260 10.15 -7.21 41.38
N GLU A 261 10.63 -7.62 40.19
CA GLU A 261 11.57 -6.79 39.42
C GLU A 261 10.79 -5.77 38.57
N ASP A 262 10.54 -4.64 39.22
CA ASP A 262 10.60 -3.27 38.71
C ASP A 262 10.50 -3.11 37.17
N HIS A 263 9.28 -2.96 36.66
CA HIS A 263 9.03 -2.47 35.31
C HIS A 263 9.50 -1.01 35.18
N ARG A 264 10.73 -0.83 34.70
CA ARG A 264 11.23 0.49 34.32
C ARG A 264 10.54 1.00 33.05
N ASN A 265 9.65 1.95 33.27
CA ASN A 265 9.43 3.20 32.55
C ASN A 265 9.70 3.22 31.03
N PHE A 266 8.62 3.45 30.30
CA PHE A 266 8.62 4.08 28.99
C PHE A 266 9.35 5.43 29.07
N TYR A 267 10.56 5.54 28.51
CA TYR A 267 11.10 6.69 27.76
C TYR A 267 12.46 6.28 27.18
N ILE A 268 12.55 6.18 25.85
CA ILE A 268 13.52 6.76 24.90
C ILE A 268 13.11 6.28 23.50
#